data_AF-A0A9P9K4F6-F1
#
_entry.id   AF-A0A9P9K4F6-F1
#
_cell.length_a   1.000
_cell.length_b   1.000
_cell.length_c   1.000
_cell.angle_alpha   90.00
_cell.angle_beta   90.00
_cell.angle_gamma   90.00
#
_symmetry.space_group_name_H-M   'P 1'
#
loop_
_entity.id
_entity.type
_entity.pdbx_description
1 polymer ?
#
loop_
_entity_poly.entity_id
_entity_poly.type
_entity_poly.pdbx_seq_one_letter_code
_entity_poly.pdbx_strand_id
1 'polypeptide(L)'
;GKQRNIAVSSAQEAYEVVTNIAQIELVATHPLRLGMALNFSDFYNEIQNSHNRAYHLAKPAVHDALAELNSLSEEPFSDCTFITQLLLGNLTIWTSSEIEKLGP
;
A
#
# COMPACT_ATOMS: atom_id res chain seq x y z
N GLY A 1 -11.23 -21.98 -4.86
CA GLY A 1 -12.56 -22.49 -5.26
C GLY A 1 -13.43 -21.36 -5.77
N LYS A 2 -14.57 -21.65 -6.41
CA LYS A 2 -15.43 -20.63 -7.08
C LYS A 2 -15.83 -19.46 -6.18
N GLN A 3 -16.23 -19.73 -4.93
CA GLN A 3 -16.58 -18.68 -3.96
C GLN A 3 -15.42 -17.74 -3.66
N ARG A 4 -14.20 -18.28 -3.48
CA ARG A 4 -12.99 -17.47 -3.30
C ARG A 4 -12.77 -16.52 -4.48
N ASN A 5 -12.93 -16.99 -5.72
CA ASN A 5 -12.69 -16.17 -6.89
C ASN A 5 -13.70 -15.01 -6.99
N ILE A 6 -14.96 -15.26 -6.65
CA ILE A 6 -16.00 -14.20 -6.58
C ILE A 6 -15.63 -13.17 -5.52
N ALA A 7 -15.29 -13.62 -4.30
CA ALA A 7 -14.92 -12.72 -3.21
C ALA A 7 -13.66 -11.88 -3.55
N VAL A 8 -12.66 -12.48 -4.20
CA VAL A 8 -11.45 -11.78 -4.65
C VAL A 8 -11.79 -10.72 -5.70
N SER A 9 -12.64 -11.04 -6.69
CA SER A 9 -13.02 -10.07 -7.72
C SER A 9 -13.77 -8.88 -7.12
N SER A 10 -14.76 -9.14 -6.26
CA SER A 10 -15.53 -8.07 -5.61
C SER A 10 -14.67 -7.23 -4.67
N ALA A 11 -13.74 -7.83 -3.93
CA ALA A 11 -12.81 -7.10 -3.08
C ALA A 11 -11.87 -6.21 -3.91
N GLN A 12 -11.35 -6.73 -5.04
CA GLN A 12 -10.48 -5.96 -5.92
C GLN A 12 -11.21 -4.74 -6.50
N GLU A 13 -12.43 -4.92 -7.02
CA GLU A 13 -13.24 -3.80 -7.54
C GLU A 13 -13.50 -2.74 -6.46
N ALA A 14 -13.85 -3.16 -5.24
CA ALA A 14 -14.08 -2.24 -4.13
C ALA A 14 -12.81 -1.45 -3.76
N TYR A 15 -11.66 -2.14 -3.67
CA TYR A 15 -10.39 -1.48 -3.40
C TYR A 15 -10.01 -0.49 -4.51
N GLU A 16 -10.16 -0.86 -5.79
CA GLU A 16 -9.86 0.04 -6.92
C GLU A 16 -10.71 1.32 -6.86
N VAL A 17 -12.01 1.20 -6.60
CA VAL A 17 -12.92 2.36 -6.49
C VAL A 17 -12.50 3.26 -5.33
N VAL A 18 -12.31 2.72 -4.12
CA VAL A 18 -11.99 3.53 -2.95
C VAL A 18 -10.59 4.13 -3.04
N THR A 19 -9.60 3.39 -3.56
CA THR A 19 -8.24 3.91 -3.76
C THR A 19 -8.24 5.07 -4.76
N ASN A 20 -8.98 4.98 -5.86
CA ASN A 20 -9.07 6.08 -6.83
C ASN A 20 -9.71 7.33 -6.22
N ILE A 21 -10.80 7.18 -5.46
CA ILE A 21 -11.44 8.29 -4.74
C ILE A 21 -10.46 8.90 -3.73
N ALA A 22 -9.80 8.08 -2.92
CA ALA A 22 -8.84 8.56 -1.93
C ALA A 22 -7.65 9.30 -2.56
N GLN A 23 -7.17 8.87 -3.73
CA GLN A 23 -6.08 9.55 -4.45
C GLN A 23 -6.48 10.94 -4.97
N ILE A 24 -7.75 11.14 -5.31
CA ILE A 24 -8.29 12.41 -5.81
C ILE A 24 -8.62 13.36 -4.65
N GLU A 25 -9.29 12.84 -3.62
CA GLU A 25 -9.90 13.66 -2.57
C GLU A 25 -8.99 13.92 -1.36
N LEU A 26 -7.94 13.11 -1.17
CA LEU A 26 -7.09 13.16 0.03
C LEU A 26 -5.62 13.37 -0.34
N VAL A 27 -4.93 14.19 0.47
CA VAL A 27 -3.46 14.37 0.38
C VAL A 27 -2.72 13.05 0.64
N ALA A 28 -1.50 12.90 0.14
CA ALA A 28 -0.76 11.63 0.21
C ALA A 28 -0.50 11.18 1.66
N THR A 29 -0.38 12.14 2.57
CA THR A 29 -0.21 11.92 4.02
C THR A 29 -1.49 11.58 4.77
N HIS A 30 -2.67 11.62 4.14
CA HIS A 30 -3.92 11.36 4.86
C HIS A 30 -4.00 9.89 5.33
N PRO A 31 -4.27 9.60 6.63
CA PRO A 31 -4.29 8.24 7.17
C PRO A 31 -5.19 7.27 6.40
N LEU A 32 -6.38 7.73 5.97
CA LEU A 32 -7.28 6.90 5.17
C LEU A 32 -6.67 6.52 3.82
N ARG A 33 -6.01 7.45 3.11
CA ARG A 33 -5.38 7.17 1.81
C ARG A 33 -4.24 6.17 1.98
N LEU A 34 -3.40 6.37 2.99
CA LEU A 34 -2.31 5.45 3.34
C LEU A 34 -2.82 4.08 3.77
N GLY A 35 -3.86 4.03 4.60
CA GLY A 35 -4.50 2.79 5.03
C GLY A 35 -5.10 2.01 3.86
N MET A 36 -5.69 2.69 2.87
CA MET A 36 -6.15 2.04 1.63
C MET A 36 -5.00 1.48 0.83
N ALA A 37 -3.88 2.21 0.71
CA ALA A 37 -2.69 1.69 0.04
C ALA A 37 -2.13 0.45 0.76
N LEU A 38 -2.05 0.48 2.10
CA LEU A 38 -1.60 -0.65 2.91
C LEU A 38 -2.48 -1.87 2.72
N ASN A 39 -3.78 -1.76 3.01
CA ASN A 39 -4.72 -2.88 2.94
C ASN A 39 -4.83 -3.45 1.52
N PHE A 40 -4.79 -2.61 0.49
CA PHE A 40 -4.87 -3.09 -0.89
C PHE A 40 -3.56 -3.77 -1.31
N SER A 41 -2.42 -3.29 -0.82
CA SER A 41 -1.13 -3.95 -1.05
C SER A 41 -1.07 -5.33 -0.37
N ASP A 42 -1.56 -5.45 0.87
CA ASP A 42 -1.65 -6.73 1.58
C ASP A 42 -2.64 -7.67 0.91
N PHE A 43 -3.77 -7.17 0.39
CA PHE A 43 -4.68 -7.97 -0.42
C PHE A 43 -3.99 -8.56 -1.66
N TYR A 44 -3.21 -7.77 -2.40
CA TYR A 44 -2.45 -8.31 -3.52
C TYR A 44 -1.41 -9.33 -3.06
N ASN A 45 -0.72 -9.06 -1.95
CA ASN A 45 0.34 -9.92 -1.44
C ASN A 45 -0.19 -11.25 -0.90
N GLU A 46 -1.10 -11.21 0.06
CA GLU A 46 -1.57 -12.36 0.83
C GLU A 46 -2.72 -13.11 0.14
N ILE A 47 -3.62 -12.37 -0.51
CA ILE A 47 -4.83 -12.96 -1.11
C ILE A 47 -4.60 -13.29 -2.58
N GLN A 48 -3.93 -12.44 -3.35
CA GLN A 48 -3.66 -12.72 -4.76
C GLN A 48 -2.28 -13.36 -5.01
N ASN A 49 -1.43 -13.51 -4.00
CA ASN A 49 -0.04 -13.99 -4.14
C ASN A 49 0.76 -13.18 -5.18
N SER A 50 0.45 -11.90 -5.33
CA SER A 50 1.01 -11.00 -6.34
C SER A 50 1.87 -9.92 -5.70
N HIS A 51 3.06 -10.31 -5.26
CA HIS A 51 4.05 -9.43 -4.64
C HIS A 51 4.39 -8.22 -5.53
N ASN A 52 4.51 -8.43 -6.85
CA ASN A 52 4.80 -7.34 -7.78
C ASN A 52 3.71 -6.26 -7.78
N ARG A 53 2.43 -6.64 -7.78
CA ARG A 53 1.31 -5.69 -7.70
C ARG A 53 1.26 -5.00 -6.34
N ALA A 54 1.45 -5.74 -5.26
CA ALA A 54 1.54 -5.17 -3.91
C ALA A 54 2.65 -4.10 -3.82
N TYR A 55 3.84 -4.43 -4.32
CA TYR A 55 4.99 -3.52 -4.37
C TYR A 55 4.70 -2.26 -5.19
N HIS A 56 4.15 -2.40 -6.39
CA HIS A 56 3.83 -1.26 -7.25
C HIS A 56 2.70 -0.37 -6.71
N LEU A 57 1.87 -0.90 -5.80
CA LEU A 57 0.84 -0.13 -5.12
C LEU A 57 1.38 0.60 -3.88
N ALA A 58 2.20 -0.08 -3.07
CA ALA A 58 2.77 0.50 -1.84
C ALA A 58 3.89 1.52 -2.10
N LYS A 59 4.75 1.28 -3.10
CA LYS A 59 5.91 2.14 -3.39
C LYS A 59 5.56 3.62 -3.66
N PRO A 60 4.63 3.95 -4.57
CA PRO A 60 4.28 5.34 -4.82
C PRO A 60 3.62 5.98 -3.60
N ALA A 61 2.78 5.25 -2.86
CA ALA A 61 2.14 5.76 -1.64
C ALA A 61 3.17 6.20 -0.58
N VAL A 62 4.22 5.39 -0.38
CA VAL A 62 5.33 5.75 0.53
C VAL A 62 6.11 6.94 0.01
N HIS A 63 6.47 6.96 -1.28
CA HIS A 63 7.24 8.04 -1.87
C HIS A 63 6.51 9.39 -1.73
N ASP A 64 5.23 9.43 -2.08
CA ASP A 64 4.40 10.64 -2.02
C ASP A 64 4.21 11.11 -0.58
N ALA A 65 3.97 10.19 0.35
CA ALA A 65 3.84 10.52 1.78
C ALA A 65 5.12 11.09 2.37
N LEU A 66 6.28 10.50 2.06
CA LEU A 66 7.57 11.01 2.52
C LEU A 66 7.88 12.40 1.94
N ALA A 67 7.54 12.64 0.67
CA ALA A 67 7.72 13.94 0.04
C ALA A 67 6.90 15.03 0.73
N GLU A 68 5.64 14.75 1.06
CA GLU A 68 4.77 15.67 1.81
C GLU A 68 5.20 15.83 3.27
N LEU A 69 5.54 14.75 3.99
CA LEU A 69 5.99 14.81 5.40
C LEU A 69 7.22 15.70 5.57
N ASN A 70 8.17 15.64 4.63
CA ASN A 70 9.36 16.50 4.64
C ASN A 70 9.05 17.98 4.45
N SER A 71 7.86 18.32 3.94
CA SER A 71 7.42 19.69 3.67
C SER A 71 6.56 20.30 4.80
N LEU A 72 6.15 19.51 5.79
CA LEU A 72 5.21 19.92 6.84
C LEU A 72 5.94 20.24 8.15
N SER A 73 5.69 21.44 8.70
CA SER A 73 6.45 22.03 9.82
C SER A 73 5.75 21.87 11.18
N GLU A 74 5.55 20.64 11.66
CA GLU A 74 5.04 20.31 13.01
C GLU A 74 3.49 20.30 13.19
N GLU A 75 2.87 19.12 13.10
CA GLU A 75 1.63 18.73 13.82
C GLU A 75 1.48 17.18 13.80
N PRO A 76 0.56 16.53 14.56
CA PRO A 76 0.74 15.15 15.01
C PRO A 76 0.40 14.13 13.91
N PHE A 77 1.34 13.89 12.99
CA PHE A 77 1.27 12.83 11.98
C PHE A 77 1.58 11.44 12.55
N SER A 78 1.27 11.14 13.83
CA SER A 78 1.65 9.85 14.42
C SER A 78 1.09 8.68 13.61
N ASP A 79 -0.17 8.79 13.22
CA ASP A 79 -0.86 7.73 12.49
C ASP A 79 -0.35 7.61 11.06
N CYS A 80 -0.12 8.74 10.38
CA CYS A 80 0.43 8.76 9.02
C CYS A 80 1.85 8.20 8.99
N THR A 81 2.68 8.57 9.96
CA THR A 81 4.06 8.11 10.11
C THR A 81 4.08 6.61 10.38
N PHE A 82 3.23 6.14 11.29
CA PHE A 82 3.09 4.73 11.61
C PHE A 82 2.68 3.90 10.38
N ILE A 83 1.64 4.31 9.66
CA ILE A 83 1.18 3.60 8.46
C ILE A 83 2.25 3.63 7.35
N THR A 84 2.94 4.76 7.17
CA THR A 84 4.05 4.88 6.20
C THR A 84 5.20 3.94 6.57
N GLN A 85 5.51 3.78 7.87
CA GLN A 85 6.52 2.85 8.35
C GLN A 85 6.12 1.38 8.13
N LEU A 86 4.84 1.03 8.29
CA LEU A 86 4.33 -0.31 7.96
C LEU A 86 4.51 -0.61 6.46
N LEU A 87 4.12 0.32 5.60
CA LEU A 87 4.33 0.21 4.15
C LEU A 87 5.82 0.06 3.79
N LEU A 88 6.71 0.82 4.43
CA LEU A 88 8.15 0.69 4.26
C LEU A 88 8.66 -0.70 4.66
N GLY A 89 8.21 -1.22 5.81
CA GLY A 89 8.54 -2.56 6.26
C GLY A 89 8.12 -3.64 5.26
N ASN A 90 6.89 -3.53 4.74
CA ASN A 90 6.36 -4.41 3.70
C ASN A 90 7.23 -4.37 2.44
N LEU A 91 7.57 -3.18 1.95
CA LEU A 91 8.44 -3.02 0.77
C LEU A 91 9.81 -3.66 0.99
N THR A 92 10.43 -3.50 2.16
CA THR A 92 11.70 -4.13 2.50
C THR A 92 11.62 -5.65 2.43
N ILE A 93 10.58 -6.24 3.06
CA ILE A 93 10.37 -7.69 3.04
C ILE A 93 10.24 -8.21 1.61
N TRP A 94 9.42 -7.55 0.78
CA TRP A 94 9.19 -7.97 -0.59
C TRP A 94 10.44 -7.82 -1.47
N THR A 95 11.23 -6.77 -1.28
CA THR A 95 12.50 -6.61 -2.04
C THR A 95 13.55 -7.63 -1.63
N SER A 96 13.68 -7.93 -0.35
CA SER A 96 14.64 -8.93 0.14
C SER A 96 14.30 -10.33 -0.37
N SER A 97 13.00 -10.69 -0.40
CA SER A 97 12.55 -11.97 -0.94
C SER A 97 12.85 -12.12 -2.44
N GLU A 98 12.72 -11.04 -3.22
CA GLU A 98 13.07 -11.06 -4.65
C GLU A 98 14.58 -11.17 -4.88
N ILE A 99 15.40 -10.51 -4.05
CA ILE A 99 16.86 -10.62 -4.10
C ILE A 99 17.33 -12.05 -3.77
N GLU A 100 16.75 -12.68 -2.74
CA GLU A 100 17.06 -14.07 -2.38
C GLU A 100 16.70 -15.07 -3.49
N LYS A 101 15.60 -14.83 -4.23
CA LYS A 101 15.20 -15.68 -5.37
C LYS A 101 16.11 -15.54 -6.58
N LEU A 102 16.76 -14.40 -6.75
CA LEU A 102 17.60 -14.12 -7.92
C LEU A 102 18.99 -14.76 -7.81
N GLY A 103 19.48 -15.05 -6.59
CA GLY A 103 20.75 -15.73 -6.34
C GLY A 103 22.00 -15.01 -6.90
N PRO A 104 23.22 -15.35 -6.43
CA PRO A 104 24.47 -14.92 -7.09
C PRO A 104 24.72 -15.64 -8.42
#